data_AF-A0A9W7TYL4-F1
#
_entry.id   AF-A0A9W7TYL4-F1
#
_cell.length_a   1.000
_cell.length_b   1.000
_cell.length_c   1.000
_cell.angle_alpha   90.00
_cell.angle_beta   90.00
_cell.angle_gamma   90.00
#
_symmetry.space_group_name_H-M   'P 1'
#
loop_
_entity.id
_entity.type
_entity.pdbx_description
1 polymer ?
#
loop_
_entity_poly.entity_id
_entity_poly.type
_entity_poly.pdbx_seq_one_letter_code
_entity_poly.pdbx_strand_id
1 'polypeptide(L)'
;MVTEDLEERLSPLRDAHRYDRRMAHVRDLPRPLFTHTDDLPVDRWPAHRDRLPEPLPLPPDLEKDDHDGAMAWLRENAERFNTTFDVVLMLAFLEHIPVLSSHPGTTWMVLEHKVAGTMCGVVRLIGVRLTPRPEAHAAFKAIARRWYGSDLCSGRPLLSQLREYQDAVQRVGVDCNRSWWHLCEGIYPVDHSQEALATLAVDPPDLDSLFGDPRPYGGAERLARLVWLAPNSD
;
A
#
# COMPACT_ATOMS: atom_id res chain seq x y z
N MET A 1 -2.28 -13.76 15.33
CA MET A 1 -1.01 -14.47 15.62
C MET A 1 -0.12 -14.32 14.39
N VAL A 2 0.65 -13.23 14.28
CA VAL A 2 1.61 -13.02 13.17
C VAL A 2 2.88 -12.30 13.65
N THR A 3 2.81 -11.60 14.78
CA THR A 3 3.87 -10.74 15.31
C THR A 3 5.12 -11.48 15.79
N GLU A 4 4.98 -12.54 16.58
CA GLU A 4 6.15 -13.27 17.15
C GLU A 4 6.91 -14.09 16.10
N ASP A 5 6.21 -14.77 15.17
CA ASP A 5 6.85 -15.54 14.07
C ASP A 5 7.55 -14.63 13.05
N LEU A 6 7.08 -13.40 12.84
CA LEU A 6 7.70 -12.52 11.84
C LEU A 6 9.07 -12.01 12.29
N GLU A 7 9.22 -11.57 13.54
CA GLU A 7 10.51 -11.08 14.03
C GLU A 7 11.57 -12.19 14.14
N GLU A 8 11.17 -13.43 14.46
CA GLU A 8 12.07 -14.60 14.41
C GLU A 8 12.65 -14.84 13.01
N ARG A 9 11.88 -14.51 11.96
CA ARG A 9 12.32 -14.61 10.57
C ARG A 9 13.16 -13.41 10.11
N LEU A 10 12.90 -12.22 10.64
CA LEU A 10 13.62 -10.99 10.29
C LEU A 10 14.98 -10.87 11.00
N SER A 11 15.08 -11.35 12.24
CA SER A 11 16.28 -11.22 13.07
C SER A 11 17.56 -11.77 12.40
N PRO A 12 17.57 -12.98 11.81
CA PRO A 12 18.76 -13.51 11.12
C PRO A 12 19.22 -12.66 9.94
N LEU A 13 18.29 -11.98 9.26
CA LEU A 13 18.61 -11.10 8.13
C LEU A 13 19.31 -9.82 8.60
N ARG A 14 18.92 -9.28 9.75
CA ARG A 14 19.60 -8.13 10.37
C ARG A 14 21.00 -8.50 10.85
N ASP A 15 21.18 -9.70 11.40
CA ASP A 15 22.48 -10.20 11.85
C ASP A 15 23.47 -10.45 10.71
N ALA A 16 22.97 -10.78 9.51
CA ALA A 16 23.79 -10.91 8.31
C ALA A 16 24.40 -9.58 7.86
N HIS A 17 23.73 -8.45 8.16
CA HIS A 17 24.23 -7.09 7.90
C HIS A 17 25.26 -6.70 8.97
N ARG A 18 26.54 -7.00 8.70
CA ARG A 18 27.67 -6.86 9.66
C ARG A 18 27.84 -5.50 10.33
N TYR A 19 27.23 -4.43 9.81
CA TYR A 19 27.44 -3.05 10.25
C TYR A 19 26.20 -2.39 10.88
N ASP A 20 24.99 -2.94 10.68
CA ASP A 20 23.77 -2.40 11.28
C ASP A 20 22.70 -3.49 11.47
N ARG A 21 22.46 -3.86 12.73
CA ARG A 21 21.45 -4.85 13.13
C ARG A 21 20.07 -4.25 13.40
N ARG A 22 19.89 -2.94 13.19
CA ARG A 22 18.64 -2.23 13.51
C ARG A 22 17.60 -2.36 12.40
N MET A 23 18.03 -2.71 11.18
CA MET A 23 17.18 -2.73 10.00
C MET A 23 17.46 -3.95 9.13
N ALA A 24 16.40 -4.52 8.55
CA ALA A 24 16.46 -5.44 7.42
C ALA A 24 16.00 -4.71 6.15
N HIS A 25 16.41 -5.18 4.97
CA HIS A 25 15.87 -4.65 3.71
C HIS A 25 14.75 -5.57 3.20
N VAL A 26 13.61 -4.99 2.80
CA VAL A 26 12.47 -5.73 2.24
C VAL A 26 12.87 -6.65 1.07
N ARG A 27 13.85 -6.22 0.25
CA ARG A 27 14.33 -7.01 -0.90
C ARG A 27 15.07 -8.29 -0.52
N ASP A 28 15.61 -8.35 0.69
CA ASP A 28 16.39 -9.48 1.20
C ASP A 28 15.46 -10.57 1.77
N LEU A 29 14.16 -10.31 1.88
CA LEU A 29 13.18 -11.26 2.38
C LEU A 29 12.94 -12.41 1.38
N PRO A 30 12.84 -13.65 1.88
CA PRO A 30 12.58 -14.79 1.02
C PRO A 30 11.14 -14.71 0.46
N ARG A 31 10.96 -14.98 -0.84
CA ARG A 31 9.64 -14.94 -1.51
C ARG A 31 8.53 -15.69 -0.78
N PRO A 32 8.74 -16.89 -0.21
CA PRO A 32 7.70 -17.62 0.52
C PRO A 32 7.17 -16.91 1.77
N LEU A 33 7.79 -15.82 2.22
CA LEU A 33 7.29 -15.01 3.33
C LEU A 33 6.11 -14.13 2.92
N PHE A 34 6.00 -13.79 1.63
CA PHE A 34 5.01 -12.85 1.14
C PHE A 34 3.68 -13.54 0.88
N THR A 35 2.61 -12.88 1.31
CA THR A 35 1.26 -13.16 0.80
C THR A 35 1.05 -12.34 -0.46
N HIS A 36 0.68 -12.98 -1.57
CA HIS A 36 0.37 -12.30 -2.82
C HIS A 36 -1.05 -11.74 -2.75
N THR A 37 -1.24 -10.49 -3.15
CA THR A 37 -2.56 -9.86 -3.10
C THR A 37 -3.55 -10.45 -4.10
N ASP A 38 -3.06 -11.01 -5.22
CA ASP A 38 -3.94 -11.44 -6.32
C ASP A 38 -4.54 -12.83 -6.08
N ASP A 39 -3.96 -13.58 -5.14
CA ASP A 39 -4.47 -14.88 -4.70
C ASP A 39 -5.71 -14.74 -3.79
N LEU A 40 -6.11 -13.51 -3.46
CA LEU A 40 -7.15 -13.20 -2.49
C LEU A 40 -8.09 -12.13 -3.07
N PRO A 41 -9.43 -12.29 -3.00
CA PRO A 41 -10.32 -11.16 -3.24
C PRO A 41 -10.03 -10.04 -2.22
N VAL A 42 -10.29 -8.78 -2.58
CA VAL A 42 -9.91 -7.57 -1.80
C VAL A 42 -10.38 -7.62 -0.35
N ASP A 43 -11.50 -8.31 -0.11
CA ASP A 43 -12.08 -8.52 1.21
C ASP A 43 -11.42 -9.65 2.03
N ARG A 44 -10.65 -10.50 1.36
CA ARG A 44 -9.86 -11.59 1.94
C ARG A 44 -8.37 -11.30 1.90
N TRP A 45 -7.96 -10.16 1.32
CA TRP A 45 -6.69 -9.57 1.71
C TRP A 45 -6.72 -9.59 3.24
N PRO A 46 -5.66 -10.00 3.94
CA PRO A 46 -5.64 -10.00 5.42
C PRO A 46 -6.06 -8.64 6.03
N ALA A 47 -6.15 -7.64 5.16
CA ALA A 47 -6.73 -6.33 5.28
C ALA A 47 -8.23 -6.13 4.86
N HIS A 48 -9.10 -7.11 5.02
CA HIS A 48 -10.56 -6.93 5.14
C HIS A 48 -11.05 -8.16 5.94
N ARG A 49 -11.89 -7.93 6.94
CA ARG A 49 -12.66 -9.02 7.53
C ARG A 49 -14.08 -8.56 7.30
N ASP A 50 -14.85 -9.42 6.65
CA ASP A 50 -16.31 -9.34 6.49
C ASP A 50 -16.80 -8.71 5.17
N ARG A 51 -16.57 -9.36 4.01
CA ARG A 51 -17.55 -9.55 2.88
C ARG A 51 -16.89 -9.97 1.56
N LEU A 52 -17.17 -11.18 1.06
CA LEU A 52 -16.76 -11.62 -0.29
C LEU A 52 -17.37 -10.75 -1.40
N PRO A 53 -16.61 -9.98 -2.19
CA PRO A 53 -17.06 -9.52 -3.48
C PRO A 53 -16.74 -10.61 -4.52
N GLU A 54 -17.57 -10.65 -5.57
CA GLU A 54 -17.22 -11.30 -6.83
C GLU A 54 -15.85 -10.77 -7.32
N PRO A 55 -15.07 -11.57 -8.09
CA PRO A 55 -13.85 -11.08 -8.71
C PRO A 55 -14.14 -9.78 -9.46
N LEU A 56 -13.19 -8.84 -9.39
CA LEU A 56 -13.32 -7.57 -10.08
C LEU A 56 -13.65 -7.85 -11.55
N PRO A 57 -14.74 -7.26 -12.07
CA PRO A 57 -14.98 -7.36 -13.48
C PRO A 57 -13.80 -6.67 -14.18
N LEU A 58 -13.04 -7.44 -14.96
CA LEU A 58 -11.97 -6.94 -15.80
C LEU A 58 -12.57 -6.66 -17.19
N PRO A 59 -12.15 -5.60 -17.90
CA PRO A 59 -12.55 -5.42 -19.28
C PRO A 59 -11.98 -6.59 -20.10
N PRO A 60 -12.78 -7.25 -20.96
CA PRO A 60 -12.23 -8.23 -21.89
C PRO A 60 -11.30 -7.52 -22.88
N ASP A 61 -10.12 -8.09 -23.10
CA ASP A 61 -9.20 -7.69 -24.18
C ASP A 61 -8.70 -6.25 -24.12
N LEU A 62 -8.33 -5.72 -22.95
CA LEU A 62 -7.53 -4.49 -22.91
C LEU A 62 -6.21 -4.72 -23.65
N GLU A 63 -5.94 -3.90 -24.66
CA GLU A 63 -4.59 -3.76 -25.17
C GLU A 63 -3.71 -3.13 -24.08
N LYS A 64 -2.41 -3.44 -24.12
CA LYS A 64 -1.42 -2.81 -23.25
C LYS A 64 -1.52 -1.28 -23.38
N ASP A 65 -1.49 -0.56 -22.26
CA ASP A 65 -1.61 0.90 -22.20
C ASP A 65 -2.99 1.49 -22.66
N ASP A 66 -4.07 0.69 -22.79
CA ASP A 66 -5.43 1.18 -23.16
C ASP A 66 -6.23 1.78 -21.98
N HIS A 67 -5.72 2.89 -21.44
CA HIS A 67 -6.39 3.60 -20.35
C HIS A 67 -7.76 4.15 -20.73
N ASP A 68 -7.93 4.64 -21.96
CA ASP A 68 -9.20 5.22 -22.41
C ASP A 68 -10.27 4.13 -22.58
N GLY A 69 -9.92 2.95 -23.09
CA GLY A 69 -10.78 1.78 -23.12
C GLY A 69 -11.15 1.27 -21.73
N ALA A 70 -10.18 1.21 -20.81
CA ALA A 70 -10.44 0.88 -19.41
C ALA A 70 -11.43 1.86 -18.77
N MET A 71 -11.25 3.17 -18.99
CA MET A 71 -12.15 4.21 -18.48
C MET A 71 -13.53 4.19 -19.15
N ALA A 72 -13.63 3.83 -20.43
CA ALA A 72 -14.92 3.64 -21.11
C ALA A 72 -15.68 2.46 -20.51
N TRP A 73 -15.02 1.32 -20.37
CA TRP A 73 -15.58 0.13 -19.75
C TRP A 73 -16.01 0.37 -18.30
N LEU A 74 -15.22 1.11 -17.52
CA LEU A 74 -15.55 1.49 -16.15
C LEU A 74 -16.84 2.32 -16.07
N ARG A 75 -17.11 3.18 -17.06
CA ARG A 75 -18.36 3.97 -17.11
C ARG A 75 -19.55 3.06 -17.38
N GLU A 76 -19.39 2.09 -18.26
CA GLU A 76 -20.44 1.12 -18.62
C GLU A 76 -20.75 0.15 -17.47
N ASN A 77 -19.74 -0.19 -16.65
CA ASN A 77 -19.84 -1.17 -15.56
C ASN A 77 -19.78 -0.52 -14.17
N ALA A 78 -20.04 0.79 -14.07
CA ALA A 78 -19.78 1.59 -12.88
C ALA A 78 -20.43 1.04 -11.61
N GLU A 79 -21.68 0.57 -11.68
CA GLU A 79 -22.40 0.03 -10.52
C GLU A 79 -21.69 -1.21 -9.95
N ARG A 80 -21.42 -2.21 -10.81
CA ARG A 80 -20.75 -3.45 -10.43
C ARG A 80 -19.31 -3.23 -10.00
N PHE A 81 -18.60 -2.32 -10.67
CA PHE A 81 -17.23 -1.98 -10.29
C PHE A 81 -17.19 -1.25 -8.94
N ASN A 82 -18.10 -0.31 -8.68
CA ASN A 82 -18.11 0.45 -7.42
C ASN A 82 -18.39 -0.41 -6.19
N THR A 83 -19.17 -1.49 -6.36
CA THR A 83 -19.48 -2.43 -5.27
C THR A 83 -18.33 -3.39 -4.96
N THR A 84 -17.42 -3.64 -5.92
CA THR A 84 -16.36 -4.65 -5.81
C THR A 84 -14.96 -4.06 -5.64
N PHE A 85 -14.68 -2.91 -6.26
CA PHE A 85 -13.42 -2.20 -6.13
C PHE A 85 -13.33 -1.49 -4.79
N ASP A 86 -12.22 -1.66 -4.08
CA ASP A 86 -12.01 -1.04 -2.78
C ASP A 86 -10.54 -0.70 -2.56
N VAL A 87 -10.27 0.11 -1.54
CA VAL A 87 -8.90 0.53 -1.20
C VAL A 87 -8.58 0.22 0.25
N VAL A 88 -7.32 -0.09 0.53
CA VAL A 88 -6.83 -0.41 1.86
C VAL A 88 -5.78 0.60 2.30
N LEU A 89 -5.99 1.22 3.45
CA LEU A 89 -4.98 2.06 4.09
C LEU A 89 -4.01 1.19 4.91
N MET A 90 -2.72 1.34 4.64
CA MET A 90 -1.66 0.73 5.44
C MET A 90 -0.62 1.77 5.86
N LEU A 91 -0.04 1.54 7.03
CA LEU A 91 1.25 2.10 7.40
C LEU A 91 2.31 1.03 7.14
N ALA A 92 3.22 1.30 6.21
CA ALA A 92 4.09 0.28 5.64
C ALA A 92 5.56 0.71 5.52
N PHE A 93 6.45 -0.26 5.62
CA PHE A 93 7.86 -0.20 5.24
C PHE A 93 8.04 -0.83 3.86
N LEU A 94 8.49 -0.04 2.90
CA LEU A 94 8.69 -0.47 1.51
C LEU A 94 10.15 -0.79 1.18
N GLU A 95 11.09 -0.30 1.99
CA GLU A 95 12.52 -0.45 1.75
C GLU A 95 13.23 -1.08 2.96
N HIS A 96 13.19 -0.38 4.09
CA HIS A 96 13.90 -0.72 5.31
C HIS A 96 12.92 -1.04 6.44
N ILE A 97 13.12 -2.19 7.07
CA ILE A 97 12.26 -2.75 8.11
C ILE A 97 13.00 -2.62 9.44
N PRO A 98 12.57 -1.72 10.34
CA PRO A 98 13.15 -1.65 11.68
C PRO A 98 12.80 -2.91 12.48
N VAL A 99 13.33 -3.05 13.70
CA VAL A 99 12.77 -4.04 14.63
C VAL A 99 11.30 -3.67 14.87
N LEU A 100 10.40 -4.62 14.62
CA LEU A 100 8.97 -4.43 14.75
C LEU A 100 8.57 -4.64 16.21
N SER A 101 7.71 -3.78 16.73
CA SER A 101 7.19 -3.96 18.08
C SER A 101 6.20 -5.12 18.14
N SER A 102 6.15 -5.77 19.30
CA SER A 102 5.10 -6.73 19.69
C SER A 102 3.91 -6.04 20.36
N HIS A 103 3.67 -4.75 20.07
CA HIS A 103 2.64 -3.95 20.74
C HIS A 103 1.25 -4.64 20.64
N PRO A 104 0.51 -4.80 21.76
CA PRO A 104 -0.79 -5.46 21.75
C PRO A 104 -1.74 -4.84 20.71
N GLY A 105 -2.44 -5.68 19.96
CA GLY A 105 -3.35 -5.24 18.89
C GLY A 105 -2.68 -4.95 17.55
N THR A 106 -1.35 -4.89 17.49
CA THR A 106 -0.62 -4.73 16.22
C THR A 106 -0.47 -6.07 15.52
N THR A 107 -0.92 -6.16 14.27
CA THR A 107 -0.70 -7.32 13.40
C THR A 107 0.07 -6.88 12.18
N TRP A 108 1.36 -7.21 12.15
CA TRP A 108 2.21 -7.00 10.98
C TRP A 108 1.84 -7.97 9.86
N MET A 109 1.87 -7.46 8.63
CA MET A 109 1.57 -8.21 7.41
C MET A 109 2.76 -8.08 6.47
N VAL A 110 3.07 -9.15 5.74
CA VAL A 110 4.11 -9.16 4.70
C VAL A 110 3.44 -9.41 3.36
N LEU A 111 3.42 -8.40 2.51
CA LEU A 111 2.64 -8.39 1.27
C LEU A 111 3.51 -8.21 0.04
N GLU A 112 3.21 -8.99 -0.99
CA GLU A 112 3.66 -8.76 -2.34
C GLU A 112 2.43 -8.33 -3.15
N HIS A 113 2.43 -7.07 -3.57
CA HIS A 113 1.29 -6.42 -4.20
C HIS A 113 1.58 -6.12 -5.67
N LYS A 114 0.69 -6.56 -6.57
CA LYS A 114 0.77 -6.19 -7.99
C LYS A 114 0.36 -4.75 -8.22
N VAL A 115 1.07 -4.11 -9.14
CA VAL A 115 0.95 -2.70 -9.46
C VAL A 115 1.25 -2.48 -10.95
N ALA A 116 1.13 -1.24 -11.43
CA ALA A 116 1.48 -0.82 -12.79
C ALA A 116 0.63 -1.45 -13.90
N GLY A 117 -0.63 -1.79 -13.63
CA GLY A 117 -1.59 -2.25 -14.62
C GLY A 117 -1.08 -3.45 -15.40
N THR A 118 -1.18 -3.39 -16.73
CA THR A 118 -0.80 -4.44 -17.70
C THR A 118 0.71 -4.71 -17.74
N MET A 119 1.52 -3.89 -17.09
CA MET A 119 2.96 -4.13 -16.93
C MET A 119 3.30 -5.09 -15.79
N CYS A 120 2.32 -5.46 -14.97
CA CYS A 120 2.43 -6.45 -13.90
C CYS A 120 3.63 -6.18 -12.97
N GLY A 121 3.81 -4.92 -12.58
CA GLY A 121 4.80 -4.52 -11.58
C GLY A 121 4.49 -5.15 -10.22
N VAL A 122 5.49 -5.18 -9.34
CA VAL A 122 5.33 -5.77 -8.01
C VAL A 122 6.01 -4.90 -6.96
N VAL A 123 5.26 -4.55 -5.91
CA VAL A 123 5.77 -3.88 -4.71
C VAL A 123 5.69 -4.83 -3.53
N ARG A 124 6.81 -4.97 -2.82
CA ARG A 124 6.89 -5.71 -1.56
C ARG A 124 6.84 -4.74 -0.39
N LEU A 125 6.09 -5.08 0.65
CA LEU A 125 5.99 -4.25 1.84
C LEU A 125 5.74 -5.08 3.09
N ILE A 126 6.14 -4.52 4.23
CA ILE A 126 5.69 -4.96 5.55
C ILE A 126 4.91 -3.83 6.18
N GLY A 127 3.71 -4.09 6.70
CA GLY A 127 2.93 -3.02 7.28
C GLY A 127 1.81 -3.48 8.20
N VAL A 128 1.16 -2.48 8.79
CA VAL A 128 -0.03 -2.63 9.59
C VAL A 128 -1.19 -2.00 8.85
N ARG A 129 -2.33 -2.69 8.84
CA ARG A 129 -3.57 -2.10 8.33
C ARG A 129 -4.08 -1.07 9.32
N LEU A 130 -4.59 0.02 8.78
CA LEU A 130 -5.33 1.03 9.53
C LEU A 130 -6.80 0.99 9.13
N THR A 131 -7.68 1.33 10.06
CA THR A 131 -9.10 1.57 9.75
C THR A 131 -9.22 2.98 9.17
N PRO A 132 -9.56 3.14 7.89
CA PRO A 132 -9.63 4.46 7.28
C PRO A 132 -10.85 5.23 7.78
N ARG A 133 -10.75 6.56 7.83
CA ARG A 133 -11.94 7.41 7.97
C ARG A 133 -12.81 7.30 6.70
N PRO A 134 -14.16 7.33 6.82
CA PRO A 134 -15.05 7.17 5.67
C PRO A 134 -14.78 8.15 4.53
N GLU A 135 -14.50 9.42 4.84
CA GLU A 135 -14.25 10.48 3.88
C GLU A 135 -12.92 10.27 3.15
N ALA A 136 -11.87 9.91 3.89
CA ALA A 136 -10.57 9.57 3.33
C ALA A 136 -10.67 8.33 2.43
N HIS A 137 -11.37 7.30 2.89
CA HIS A 137 -11.61 6.08 2.12
C HIS A 137 -12.32 6.38 0.79
N ALA A 138 -13.40 7.16 0.82
CA ALA A 138 -14.11 7.56 -0.39
C ALA A 138 -13.22 8.36 -1.36
N ALA A 139 -12.41 9.27 -0.85
CA ALA A 139 -11.48 10.06 -1.65
C ALA A 139 -10.39 9.20 -2.30
N PHE A 140 -9.74 8.32 -1.54
CA PHE A 140 -8.70 7.44 -2.08
C PHE A 140 -9.24 6.36 -3.00
N LYS A 141 -10.48 5.90 -2.80
CA LYS A 141 -11.19 5.07 -3.77
C LYS A 141 -11.38 5.80 -5.10
N ALA A 142 -11.74 7.09 -5.07
CA ALA A 142 -11.85 7.90 -6.29
C ALA A 142 -10.50 8.16 -6.97
N ILE A 143 -9.44 8.42 -6.19
CA ILE A 143 -8.07 8.55 -6.69
C ILE A 143 -7.64 7.25 -7.38
N ALA A 144 -7.83 6.10 -6.72
CA ALA A 144 -7.42 4.81 -7.27
C ALA A 144 -8.15 4.48 -8.57
N ARG A 145 -9.45 4.81 -8.66
CA ARG A 145 -10.24 4.68 -9.89
C ARG A 145 -9.73 5.53 -11.04
N ARG A 146 -9.22 6.72 -10.75
CA ARG A 146 -8.69 7.63 -11.78
C ARG A 146 -7.47 7.04 -12.49
N TRP A 147 -6.69 6.24 -11.79
CA TRP A 147 -5.45 5.63 -12.27
C TRP A 147 -5.60 4.17 -12.70
N TYR A 148 -6.82 3.61 -12.64
CA TYR A 148 -7.06 2.23 -13.06
C TYR A 148 -6.83 2.07 -14.57
N GLY A 149 -6.04 1.08 -14.97
CA GLY A 149 -5.64 0.81 -16.36
C GLY A 149 -4.69 1.85 -16.96
N SER A 150 -3.99 2.64 -16.13
CA SER A 150 -3.13 3.73 -16.63
C SER A 150 -1.66 3.33 -16.79
N ASP A 151 -1.29 2.12 -16.36
CA ASP A 151 0.08 1.62 -16.31
C ASP A 151 1.01 2.62 -15.61
N LEU A 152 0.47 3.40 -14.65
CA LEU A 152 1.22 4.40 -13.90
C LEU A 152 2.40 3.71 -13.21
N CYS A 153 3.61 4.24 -13.45
CA CYS A 153 4.90 3.67 -13.03
C CYS A 153 5.40 2.43 -13.82
N SER A 154 4.85 2.16 -15.01
CA SER A 154 5.53 1.36 -16.05
C SER A 154 6.92 1.91 -16.43
N GLY A 155 7.13 3.21 -16.17
CA GLY A 155 8.40 3.91 -16.13
C GLY A 155 8.44 4.90 -14.95
N ARG A 156 9.02 6.10 -15.15
CA ARG A 156 8.89 7.17 -14.15
C ARG A 156 7.57 7.91 -14.38
N PRO A 157 6.77 8.20 -13.33
CA PRO A 157 5.61 9.06 -13.46
C PRO A 157 5.98 10.40 -14.11
N LEU A 158 5.14 10.88 -15.04
CA LEU A 158 5.31 12.19 -15.64
C LEU A 158 5.07 13.28 -14.60
N LEU A 159 5.72 14.45 -14.75
CA LEU A 159 5.51 15.59 -13.85
C LEU A 159 4.04 16.04 -13.80
N SER A 160 3.30 15.92 -14.91
CA SER A 160 1.86 16.19 -14.96
C SER A 160 1.07 15.22 -14.09
N GLN A 161 1.41 13.93 -14.12
CA GLN A 161 0.76 12.91 -13.31
C GLN A 161 1.08 13.09 -11.82
N LEU A 162 2.32 13.42 -11.49
CA LEU A 162 2.73 13.75 -10.11
C LEU A 162 1.96 14.95 -9.57
N ARG A 163 1.78 15.99 -10.40
CA ARG A 163 1.00 17.18 -10.02
C ARG A 163 -0.49 16.85 -9.86
N GLU A 164 -1.06 16.08 -10.77
CA GLU A 164 -2.46 15.62 -10.68
C GLU A 164 -2.69 14.81 -9.39
N TYR A 165 -1.77 13.90 -9.07
CA TYR A 165 -1.82 13.12 -7.84
C TYR A 165 -1.68 14.01 -6.59
N GLN A 166 -0.69 14.91 -6.58
CA GLN A 166 -0.48 15.84 -5.47
C GLN A 166 -1.72 16.71 -5.21
N ASP A 167 -2.31 17.30 -6.26
CA ASP A 167 -3.51 18.11 -6.14
C ASP A 167 -4.70 17.29 -5.57
N ALA A 168 -4.82 16.02 -5.95
CA ALA A 168 -5.87 15.15 -5.44
C ALA A 168 -5.67 14.81 -3.95
N VAL A 169 -4.45 14.48 -3.55
CA VAL A 169 -4.08 14.15 -2.16
C VAL A 169 -4.22 15.37 -1.24
N GLN A 170 -3.83 16.56 -1.72
CA GLN A 170 -3.98 17.82 -0.97
C GLN A 170 -5.44 18.17 -0.67
N ARG A 171 -6.39 17.82 -1.55
CA ARG A 171 -7.83 18.00 -1.26
C ARG A 171 -8.33 17.13 -0.11
N VAL A 172 -7.63 16.06 0.21
CA VAL A 172 -7.91 15.20 1.38
C VAL A 172 -7.27 15.78 2.66
N GLY A 173 -6.41 16.81 2.53
CA GLY A 173 -5.73 17.44 3.67
C GLY A 173 -4.40 16.77 4.04
N VAL A 174 -3.77 16.06 3.10
CA VAL A 174 -2.46 15.40 3.29
C VAL A 174 -1.51 15.74 2.13
N ASP A 175 -0.23 15.39 2.25
CA ASP A 175 0.82 15.67 1.27
C ASP A 175 1.47 14.37 0.76
N CYS A 176 2.25 14.41 -0.32
CA CYS A 176 3.02 13.29 -0.86
C CYS A 176 4.42 13.70 -1.36
N ASN A 177 4.92 14.87 -0.95
CA ASN A 177 6.20 15.44 -1.39
C ASN A 177 7.44 14.57 -1.10
N ARG A 178 7.36 13.66 -0.13
CA ARG A 178 8.42 12.70 0.25
C ARG A 178 8.06 11.25 -0.05
N SER A 179 6.87 10.98 -0.54
CA SER A 179 6.38 9.62 -0.77
C SER A 179 6.10 9.33 -2.25
N TRP A 180 6.02 10.38 -3.09
CA TRP A 180 5.61 10.32 -4.49
C TRP A 180 6.41 9.35 -5.35
N TRP A 181 7.67 9.04 -5.02
CA TRP A 181 8.49 8.13 -5.82
C TRP A 181 8.02 6.68 -5.78
N HIS A 182 7.12 6.33 -4.86
CA HIS A 182 6.43 5.05 -4.82
C HIS A 182 5.07 5.07 -5.55
N LEU A 183 4.65 6.21 -6.12
CA LEU A 183 3.38 6.32 -6.80
C LEU A 183 3.37 5.38 -8.02
N CYS A 184 2.43 4.45 -8.01
CA CYS A 184 2.23 3.48 -9.07
C CYS A 184 0.74 3.11 -9.08
N GLU A 185 0.21 2.70 -10.22
CA GLU A 185 -1.15 2.16 -10.25
C GLU A 185 -1.25 1.00 -9.26
N GLY A 186 -2.25 1.02 -8.38
CA GLY A 186 -2.41 0.05 -7.29
C GLY A 186 -1.77 0.49 -5.97
N ILE A 187 -0.86 1.47 -5.96
CA ILE A 187 -0.25 1.99 -4.73
C ILE A 187 -0.14 3.52 -4.72
N TYR A 188 -0.88 4.14 -3.81
CA TYR A 188 -1.03 5.59 -3.71
C TYR A 188 -0.41 6.09 -2.39
N PRO A 189 0.85 6.57 -2.42
CA PRO A 189 1.59 6.89 -1.21
C PRO A 189 1.36 8.32 -0.71
N VAL A 190 1.20 8.46 0.60
CA VAL A 190 1.05 9.74 1.31
C VAL A 190 2.24 9.94 2.25
N ASP A 191 2.66 11.19 2.40
CA ASP A 191 3.66 11.59 3.38
C ASP A 191 3.16 11.24 4.77
N HIS A 192 3.99 10.51 5.47
CA HIS A 192 3.68 10.08 6.80
C HIS A 192 3.94 11.22 7.81
N SER A 193 2.92 11.50 8.61
CA SER A 193 3.00 12.31 9.84
C SER A 193 1.88 11.88 10.81
N GLN A 194 1.99 12.24 12.09
CA GLN A 194 0.90 11.97 13.05
C GLN A 194 -0.40 12.70 12.64
N GLU A 195 -0.27 13.89 12.04
CA GLU A 195 -1.40 14.65 11.49
C GLU A 195 -2.05 13.91 10.31
N ALA A 196 -1.25 13.41 9.36
CA ALA A 196 -1.77 12.62 8.25
C ALA A 196 -2.44 11.33 8.74
N LEU A 197 -1.86 10.65 9.73
CA LEU A 197 -2.47 9.51 10.39
C LEU A 197 -3.81 9.85 11.02
N ALA A 198 -3.91 10.94 11.77
CA ALA A 198 -5.15 11.39 12.39
C ALA A 198 -6.22 11.78 11.37
N THR A 199 -5.80 12.36 10.23
CA THR A 199 -6.68 12.70 9.10
C THR A 199 -7.19 11.45 8.38
N LEU A 200 -6.36 10.43 8.21
CA LEU A 200 -6.69 9.28 7.36
C LEU A 200 -7.27 8.09 8.12
N ALA A 201 -6.93 7.89 9.40
CA ALA A 201 -7.32 6.73 10.20
C ALA A 201 -8.22 7.09 11.39
N VAL A 202 -9.12 6.17 11.76
CA VAL A 202 -10.04 6.31 12.91
C VAL A 202 -9.26 6.26 14.23
N ASP A 203 -8.43 5.23 14.38
CA ASP A 203 -7.61 4.96 15.57
C ASP A 203 -6.13 4.88 15.16
N PRO A 204 -5.47 6.03 14.92
CA PRO A 204 -4.08 6.03 14.48
C PRO A 204 -3.18 5.50 15.60
N PRO A 205 -2.28 4.54 15.33
CA PRO A 205 -1.30 4.10 16.31
C PRO A 205 -0.35 5.26 16.65
N ASP A 206 0.25 5.19 17.83
CA ASP A 206 1.44 5.99 18.11
C ASP A 206 2.62 5.44 17.30
N LEU A 207 3.40 6.32 16.71
CA LEU A 207 4.44 5.93 15.77
C LEU A 207 5.61 5.27 16.46
N ASP A 208 5.98 5.80 17.61
CA ASP A 208 7.06 5.23 18.41
C ASP A 208 6.67 3.89 19.03
N SER A 209 5.37 3.56 19.09
CA SER A 209 4.92 2.26 19.56
C SER A 209 5.12 1.15 18.52
N LEU A 210 5.53 1.46 17.28
CA LEU A 210 5.73 0.49 16.20
C LEU A 210 7.15 -0.07 16.15
N PHE A 211 8.11 0.55 16.84
CA PHE A 211 9.50 0.08 16.89
C PHE A 211 9.75 -0.77 18.12
N GLY A 212 10.39 -1.92 17.88
CA GLY A 212 11.09 -2.67 18.91
C GLY A 212 12.50 -2.14 19.14
N ASP A 213 13.26 -2.87 19.95
CA ASP A 213 14.64 -2.56 20.27
C ASP A 213 15.62 -3.49 19.53
N PRO A 214 16.75 -2.97 19.01
CA PRO A 214 17.17 -1.57 19.05
C PRO A 214 16.39 -0.65 18.10
N ARG A 215 16.18 0.60 18.52
CA ARG A 215 15.55 1.66 17.72
C ARG A 215 16.34 1.94 16.42
N PRO A 216 15.65 2.28 15.31
CA PRO A 216 16.30 2.67 14.06
C PRO A 216 17.03 4.02 14.18
N TYR A 217 17.83 4.35 13.16
CA TYR A 217 18.41 5.69 13.02
C TYR A 217 17.36 6.68 12.48
N GLY A 218 16.97 7.65 13.31
CA GLY A 218 15.87 8.58 13.00
C GLY A 218 14.51 8.03 13.42
N GLY A 219 13.45 8.81 13.23
CA GLY A 219 12.10 8.41 13.62
C GLY A 219 11.36 7.63 12.51
N ALA A 220 10.16 7.16 12.87
CA ALA A 220 9.24 6.44 11.99
C ALA A 220 9.07 7.09 10.62
N GLU A 221 9.03 8.40 10.64
CA GLU A 221 8.73 9.24 9.49
C GLU A 221 9.72 9.13 8.35
N ARG A 222 10.92 8.61 8.62
CA ARG A 222 11.91 8.38 7.57
C ARG A 222 11.70 7.04 6.89
N LEU A 223 11.18 6.04 7.61
CA LEU A 223 11.11 4.65 7.18
C LEU A 223 9.72 4.22 6.73
N ALA A 224 8.68 4.60 7.47
CA ALA A 224 7.31 4.22 7.19
C ALA A 224 6.67 5.18 6.17
N ARG A 225 5.72 4.66 5.40
CA ARG A 225 4.87 5.42 4.48
C ARG A 225 3.41 5.06 4.76
N LEU A 226 2.53 6.04 4.62
CA LEU A 226 1.10 5.76 4.52
C LEU A 226 0.84 5.41 3.05
N VAL A 227 0.29 4.24 2.79
CA VAL A 227 -0.01 3.79 1.43
C VAL A 227 -1.44 3.34 1.35
N TRP A 228 -2.12 3.75 0.29
CA TRP A 228 -3.40 3.18 -0.10
C TRP A 228 -3.14 2.15 -1.18
N LEU A 229 -3.46 0.90 -0.88
CA LEU A 229 -3.40 -0.20 -1.84
C LEU A 229 -4.75 -0.32 -2.53
N ALA A 230 -4.73 -0.55 -3.83
CA ALA A 230 -5.91 -0.84 -4.63
C ALA A 230 -5.63 -2.03 -5.53
N PRO A 231 -6.67 -2.76 -5.95
CA PRO A 231 -6.54 -3.82 -6.95
C PRO A 231 -5.86 -3.31 -8.21
N ASN A 232 -4.95 -4.11 -8.75
CA ASN A 232 -4.35 -3.85 -10.04
C ASN A 232 -5.38 -4.10 -11.15
N SER A 233 -5.18 -3.48 -12.32
CA SER A 233 -6.06 -3.67 -13.48
C SER A 233 -5.68 -4.84 -14.39
N ASP A 234 -4.75 -5.71 -13.97
CA ASP A 234 -4.28 -6.89 -14.73
C ASP A 234 -5.06 -8.18 -14.46
#